data_AF-A0A1G0EG03-F1
#
_entry.id   AF-A0A1G0EG03-F1
#
_cell.length_a   1.000
_cell.length_b   1.000
_cell.length_c   1.000
_cell.angle_alpha   90.00
_cell.angle_beta   90.00
_cell.angle_gamma   90.00
#
_symmetry.space_group_name_H-M   'P 1'
#
loop_
_entity.id
_entity.type
_entity.pdbx_description
1 polymer ?
#
loop_
_entity_poly.entity_id
_entity_poly.type
_entity_poly.pdbx_seq_one_letter_code
_entity_poly.pdbx_strand_id
1 'polypeptide(L)' 'MTKEVQMSIKMEPELRDQFMAVAATVHRPAAQIVRDLMRSYIARQEMPNAETLAAIEAVERNEVTTHASTADLYRTLGI' A
#
# COMPACT_ATOMS: atom_id res chain seq x y z
N MET A 1 12.95 7.35 19.84
CA MET A 1 13.53 8.30 18.87
C MET A 1 13.96 7.50 17.65
N THR A 2 13.08 7.35 16.67
CA THR A 2 13.41 6.72 15.38
C THR A 2 14.38 7.64 14.64
N LYS A 3 15.56 7.13 14.27
CA LYS A 3 16.55 7.92 13.52
C LYS A 3 15.97 8.28 12.17
N GLU A 4 16.02 9.57 11.82
CA GLU A 4 15.75 10.00 10.45
C GLU A 4 16.84 9.43 9.54
N VAL A 5 16.42 8.85 8.40
CA VAL A 5 17.32 8.27 7.41
C VAL A 5 17.35 9.19 6.20
N GLN A 6 18.55 9.52 5.73
CA GLN A 6 18.73 10.32 4.53
C GLN A 6 18.67 9.42 3.29
N MET A 7 17.83 9.79 2.33
CA MET A 7 17.76 9.14 1.02
C MET A 7 18.23 10.14 -0.05
N SER A 8 19.11 9.69 -0.94
CA SER A 8 19.55 10.47 -2.10
C SER A 8 19.03 9.83 -3.38
N ILE A 9 18.41 10.63 -4.24
CA ILE A 9 17.84 10.20 -5.52
C ILE A 9 18.57 10.96 -6.63
N LYS A 10 19.06 10.24 -7.64
CA LYS A 10 19.52 10.83 -8.90
C LYS A 10 18.29 11.13 -9.76
N MET A 11 18.20 12.34 -10.28
CA MET A 11 17.09 12.81 -11.11
C MET A 11 17.61 13.77 -12.17
N GLU A 12 16.89 13.85 -13.28
CA GLU A 12 17.14 14.81 -14.34
C GLU A 12 16.98 16.24 -13.78
N PRO A 13 17.89 17.18 -14.11
CA PRO A 13 17.82 18.56 -13.62
C PRO A 13 16.49 19.24 -13.94
N GLU A 14 15.97 19.02 -15.15
CA GLU A 14 14.71 19.63 -15.60
C GLU A 14 13.51 19.12 -14.80
N LEU A 15 13.51 17.82 -14.46
CA LEU A 15 12.47 17.21 -13.64
C LEU A 15 12.49 17.76 -12.22
N ARG A 16 13.69 17.91 -11.64
CA ARG A 16 13.86 18.55 -10.33
C ARG A 16 13.30 19.96 -10.32
N ASP A 17 13.65 20.77 -11.31
CA ASP A 17 13.25 22.17 -11.37
C ASP A 17 11.73 22.31 -11.51
N GLN A 18 11.11 21.51 -12.38
CA GLN A 18 9.66 21.46 -12.51
C GLN A 18 8.99 21.02 -11.20
N PHE A 19 9.50 19.98 -10.55
CA PHE A 19 8.95 19.50 -9.29
C PHE A 19 9.06 20.56 -8.18
N MET A 20 10.19 21.26 -8.09
CA MET A 20 10.40 22.34 -7.14
C MET A 20 9.50 23.54 -7.41
N ALA A 21 9.28 23.90 -8.67
CA ALA A 21 8.35 24.97 -9.04
C ALA A 21 6.92 24.63 -8.61
N VAL A 22 6.45 23.40 -8.86
CA VAL A 22 5.13 22.95 -8.43
C VAL A 22 5.03 22.87 -6.90
N ALA A 23 6.07 22.40 -6.21
CA ALA A 23 6.10 22.37 -4.75
C ALA A 23 5.97 23.79 -4.14
N ALA A 24 6.62 24.77 -4.77
CA ALA A 24 6.55 26.17 -4.37
C ALA A 24 5.15 26.76 -4.57
N THR A 25 4.46 26.46 -5.67
CA THR A 25 3.09 26.98 -5.92
C THR A 25 2.07 26.43 -4.93
N VAL A 26 2.25 25.19 -4.45
CA VAL A 26 1.38 24.60 -3.42
C VAL A 26 1.83 24.94 -1.99
N HIS A 27 2.91 25.71 -1.81
CA HIS A 27 3.51 26.04 -0.51
C HIS A 27 3.83 24.82 0.37
N ARG A 28 4.24 23.70 -0.25
CA ARG A 28 4.60 22.48 0.49
C ARG A 28 6.06 22.13 0.26
N PRO A 29 6.79 21.69 1.31
CA PRO A 29 8.13 21.18 1.14
C PRO A 29 8.17 20.00 0.16
N ALA A 30 9.09 20.03 -0.80
CA ALA A 30 9.31 18.95 -1.76
C ALA A 30 9.46 17.57 -1.09
N ALA A 31 10.22 17.50 0.01
CA ALA A 31 10.39 16.28 0.79
C ALA A 31 9.09 15.77 1.46
N GLN A 32 8.13 16.67 1.74
CA GLN A 32 6.81 16.25 2.23
C GLN A 32 5.99 15.62 1.11
N ILE A 33 6.00 16.23 -0.08
CA ILE A 33 5.31 15.67 -1.26
C ILE A 33 5.87 14.28 -1.59
N VAL A 34 7.20 14.11 -1.61
CA VAL A 34 7.83 12.81 -1.86
C VAL A 34 7.41 11.76 -0.82
N ARG A 35 7.39 12.12 0.48
CA ARG A 35 6.92 11.21 1.53
C ARG A 35 5.46 10.80 1.34
N ASP A 36 4.59 11.72 0.95
CA ASP A 36 3.18 11.42 0.69
C ASP A 36 3.00 10.54 -0.55
N LEU A 37 3.78 10.78 -1.60
CA LEU A 37 3.82 9.92 -2.79
C LEU A 37 4.25 8.51 -2.42
N MET A 38 5.28 8.36 -1.59
CA MET A 38 5.73 7.04 -1.10
C MET A 38 4.64 6.33 -0.29
N ARG A 39 4.02 7.02 0.67
CA ARG A 39 2.91 6.45 1.45
C ARG A 39 1.75 6.03 0.55
N SER A 40 1.40 6.86 -0.42
CA SER A 40 0.33 6.56 -1.38
C SER A 40 0.69 5.37 -2.26
N TYR A 41 1.96 5.25 -2.66
CA TYR A 41 2.43 4.11 -3.44
C TYR A 41 2.36 2.81 -2.63
N ILE A 42 2.83 2.81 -1.38
CA ILE A 42 2.72 1.66 -0.47
C ILE A 42 1.24 1.30 -0.25
N ALA A 43 0.40 2.28 0.10
CA ALA A 43 -1.01 2.06 0.35
C ALA A 43 -1.74 1.47 -0.87
N ARG A 44 -1.40 1.90 -2.09
CA ARG A 44 -1.95 1.32 -3.33
C ARG A 44 -1.52 -0.13 -3.55
N GLN A 45 -0.34 -0.51 -3.06
CA GLN A 45 0.17 -1.88 -3.18
C GLN A 45 -0.27 -2.77 -2.01
N GLU A 46 -0.63 -2.17 -0.87
CA GLU A 46 -1.23 -2.84 0.30
C GLU A 46 -2.77 -2.88 0.26
N MET A 47 -3.41 -2.18 -0.68
CA MET A 47 -4.81 -2.47 -1.04
C MET A 47 -4.90 -3.98 -1.32
N PRO A 48 -6.02 -4.64 -0.92
CA PRO A 48 -6.20 -6.08 -1.15
C PRO A 48 -5.70 -6.43 -2.54
N ASN A 49 -4.63 -7.23 -2.61
CA ASN A 49 -4.15 -7.70 -3.89
C ASN A 49 -5.29 -8.46 -4.60
N ALA A 50 -5.14 -8.76 -5.90
CA ALA A 50 -6.22 -9.38 -6.67
C ALA A 50 -6.76 -10.66 -6.01
N GLU A 51 -5.92 -11.43 -5.30
CA GLU A 51 -6.31 -12.64 -4.59
C GLU A 51 -7.15 -12.34 -3.34
N THR A 52 -6.74 -11.37 -2.51
CA THR A 52 -7.51 -10.95 -1.34
C THR A 52 -8.85 -10.34 -1.76
N LEU A 53 -8.89 -9.57 -2.84
CA LEU A 53 -10.13 -9.02 -3.37
C LEU A 53 -11.07 -10.12 -3.86
N ALA A 54 -10.56 -11.09 -4.62
CA ALA A 54 -11.34 -12.24 -5.07
C ALA A 54 -11.88 -13.09 -3.90
N ALA A 55 -11.09 -13.25 -2.83
CA ALA A 55 -11.54 -13.94 -1.62
C ALA A 55 -12.68 -13.17 -0.92
N ILE A 56 -12.60 -11.83 -0.85
CA ILE A 56 -13.68 -10.99 -0.30
C ILE A 56 -14.95 -11.12 -1.14
N GLU A 57 -14.83 -11.05 -2.47
CA GLU A 57 -15.98 -11.22 -3.37
C GLU A 57 -16.62 -12.62 -3.26
N ALA A 58 -15.82 -13.67 -3.12
CA ALA A 58 -16.33 -15.02 -2.91
C ALA A 58 -17.15 -15.10 -1.61
N VAL A 59 -16.71 -14.43 -0.54
CA VAL A 59 -17.47 -14.32 0.71
C VAL A 59 -18.80 -13.59 0.49
N GLU A 60 -18.80 -12.48 -0.23
CA GLU A 60 -20.03 -11.70 -0.53
C GLU A 60 -21.02 -12.48 -1.40
N ARG A 61 -20.52 -13.27 -2.35
CA ARG A 61 -21.33 -14.18 -3.18
C ARG A 61 -21.74 -15.47 -2.45
N ASN A 62 -21.33 -15.62 -1.18
CA ASN A 62 -21.56 -16.80 -0.35
C ASN A 62 -20.96 -18.08 -0.96
N GLU A 63 -19.87 -17.93 -1.73
CA GLU A 63 -19.01 -18.98 -2.29
C GLU A 63 -17.98 -19.43 -1.23
N VAL A 64 -18.47 -19.77 -0.04
CA VAL A 64 -17.64 -20.13 1.12
C VAL A 64 -17.84 -21.57 1.52
N THR A 65 -16.78 -22.22 1.99
CA THR A 65 -16.86 -23.55 2.58
C THR A 65 -17.24 -23.43 4.05
N THR A 66 -18.33 -24.07 4.44
CA THR A 66 -18.76 -24.15 5.85
C THR A 66 -18.34 -25.48 6.46
N HIS A 67 -17.92 -25.45 7.73
CA HIS A 67 -17.54 -26.64 8.48
C HIS A 67 -18.52 -26.88 9.64
N ALA A 68 -18.72 -28.16 9.99
CA ALA A 68 -19.70 -28.55 11.00
C ALA A 68 -19.28 -28.17 12.43
N SER A 69 -17.98 -28.00 12.68
CA SER A 69 -17.44 -27.59 13.97
C SER A 69 -16.03 -27.00 13.82
N THR A 70 -15.53 -26.37 14.88
CA THR A 70 -14.13 -25.91 14.95
C THR A 70 -13.15 -27.08 14.82
N ALA A 71 -13.46 -28.24 15.40
CA ALA A 71 -12.64 -29.45 15.30
C ALA A 71 -12.57 -29.99 13.86
N ASP A 72 -13.66 -29.89 13.09
CA ASP A 72 -13.73 -30.26 11.68
C ASP A 72 -12.95 -29.28 10.79
N LEU A 73 -13.02 -27.99 11.10
CA LEU A 73 -12.22 -26.96 10.43
C LEU A 73 -10.71 -27.21 10.62
N TYR A 74 -10.25 -27.43 11.85
CA TYR A 74 -8.82 -27.70 12.11
C TYR A 74 -8.32 -28.95 11.39
N ARG A 75 -9.12 -30.03 11.41
CA ARG A 75 -8.83 -31.24 10.64
C ARG A 75 -8.68 -30.95 9.15
N THR A 76 -9.56 -30.13 8.58
CA THR A 76 -9.52 -29.75 7.15
C THR A 76 -8.30 -28.90 6.81
N LEU A 77 -7.93 -27.98 7.70
CA LEU A 77 -6.78 -27.07 7.53
C LEU A 77 -5.43 -27.76 7.81
N GLY A 78 -5.43 -28.96 8.39
CA GLY A 78 -4.21 -29.71 8.69
C GLY A 78 -3.36 -29.08 9.81
N ILE A 79 -3.98 -28.28 10.67
CA ILE A 79 -3.37 -27.61 11.83
C ILE A 79 -3.96 -28.09 13.15
#